data_AF-A0A941STR7-F1
#
_entry.id   AF-A0A941STR7-F1
#
_cell.length_a   1.000
_cell.length_b   1.000
_cell.length_c   1.000
_cell.angle_alpha   90.00
_cell.angle_beta   90.00
_cell.angle_gamma   90.00
#
_symmetry.space_group_name_H-M   'P 1'
#
loop_
_entity.id
_entity.type
_entity.pdbx_description
1 polymer ?
#
loop_
_entity_poly.entity_id
_entity_poly.type
_entity_poly.pdbx_seq_one_letter_code
_entity_poly.pdbx_strand_id
1 'polypeptide(L)'
;MAIALATRRLAAGELLQHVSRVAYRGQRLHFGSDGTNRYDAPDGRYGVLYLGLTLPTALMESVFHKHHWDRDARRSIALAEVHSRLVRAVGVLDDLELADLTAPGVMAAHFGLNLEQLAIRGYEDTQRVSVEVHAMRDADD
;
A
#
# COMPACT_ATOMS: atom_id res chain seq x y z
N MET A 1 0.70 -29.05 1.75
CA MET A 1 1.74 -28.26 2.44
C MET A 1 1.28 -26.81 2.40
N ALA A 2 1.11 -26.15 3.54
CA ALA A 2 0.88 -24.71 3.55
C ALA A 2 2.18 -24.03 3.09
N ILE A 3 2.09 -23.18 2.06
CA ILE A 3 3.22 -22.36 1.63
C ILE A 3 3.34 -21.25 2.67
N ALA A 4 4.45 -21.24 3.42
CA ALA A 4 4.75 -20.16 4.36
C ALA A 4 4.76 -18.82 3.60
N LEU A 5 4.07 -17.81 4.16
CA LEU A 5 4.03 -16.49 3.56
C LEU A 5 5.44 -15.88 3.63
N ALA A 6 5.95 -15.42 2.49
CA ALA A 6 7.25 -14.74 2.47
C ALA A 6 7.16 -13.47 3.32
N THR A 7 8.25 -13.15 4.03
CA THR A 7 8.37 -11.91 4.79
C THR A 7 9.48 -11.03 4.24
N ARG A 8 9.33 -9.73 4.48
CA ARG A 8 10.33 -8.71 4.22
C ARG A 8 10.58 -7.94 5.50
N ARG A 9 11.84 -7.93 5.93
CA ARG A 9 12.30 -7.06 7.00
C ARG A 9 12.63 -5.67 6.46
N LEU A 10 12.21 -4.65 7.21
CA LEU A 10 12.71 -3.29 7.11
C LEU A 10 13.52 -3.00 8.36
N ALA A 11 14.76 -2.57 8.19
CA ALA A 11 15.63 -2.30 9.32
C ALA A 11 15.24 -0.99 10.03
N ALA A 12 15.50 -0.93 11.34
CA ALA A 12 15.47 0.33 12.06
C ALA A 12 16.34 1.39 11.37
N GLY A 13 15.83 2.61 11.25
CA GLY A 13 16.46 3.72 10.54
C GLY A 13 16.16 3.79 9.04
N GLU A 14 15.50 2.80 8.43
CA GLU A 14 15.03 2.92 7.05
C GLU A 14 13.99 4.06 6.90
N LEU A 15 14.06 4.75 5.76
CA LEU A 15 13.19 5.89 5.45
C LEU A 15 12.18 5.53 4.35
N LEU A 16 10.94 5.36 4.77
CA LEU A 16 9.79 5.19 3.89
C LEU A 16 9.27 6.56 3.43
N GLN A 17 8.56 6.55 2.31
CA GLN A 17 8.12 7.74 1.61
C GLN A 17 6.61 7.81 1.59
N HIS A 18 6.05 8.93 2.02
CA HIS A 18 4.64 9.24 1.80
C HIS A 18 4.53 10.57 1.07
N VAL A 19 3.69 10.62 0.03
CA VAL A 19 3.34 11.89 -0.60
C VAL A 19 1.88 12.23 -0.29
N SER A 20 1.66 13.35 0.39
CA SER A 20 0.34 13.87 0.73
C SER A 20 0.07 15.18 0.00
N ARG A 21 -1.15 15.73 0.14
CA ARG A 21 -1.42 17.11 -0.28
C ARG A 21 -0.76 18.10 0.69
N VAL A 22 -0.35 19.26 0.18
CA VAL A 22 0.18 20.37 1.00
C VAL A 22 -0.82 20.85 2.06
N ALA A 23 -2.13 20.72 1.81
CA ALA A 23 -3.18 21.01 2.78
C ALA A 23 -3.08 20.20 4.09
N TYR A 24 -2.41 19.04 4.06
CA TYR A 24 -2.18 18.19 5.23
C TYR A 24 -0.83 18.48 5.93
N ARG A 25 -0.14 19.57 5.55
CA ARG A 25 1.11 19.97 6.21
C ARG A 25 0.88 20.16 7.71
N GLY A 26 1.77 19.59 8.51
CA GLY A 26 1.69 19.64 9.98
C GLY A 26 0.70 18.66 10.60
N GLN A 27 -0.13 17.98 9.81
CA GLN A 27 -1.04 16.95 10.32
C GLN A 27 -0.31 15.61 10.47
N ARG A 28 -0.66 14.85 11.50
CA ARG A 28 -0.10 13.51 11.74
C ARG A 28 -0.53 12.55 10.63
N LEU A 29 0.32 11.56 10.33
CA LEU A 29 -0.12 10.40 9.57
C LEU A 29 -1.02 9.54 10.45
N HIS A 30 -1.98 8.88 9.84
CA HIS A 30 -2.88 7.96 10.51
C HIS A 30 -3.11 6.74 9.62
N PHE A 31 -3.47 5.64 10.26
CA PHE A 31 -3.93 4.43 9.60
C PHE A 31 -5.40 4.66 9.20
N GLY A 32 -5.70 4.71 7.91
CA GLY A 32 -7.06 4.90 7.40
C GLY A 32 -7.87 3.61 7.53
N SER A 33 -9.10 3.68 8.01
CA SER A 33 -9.94 2.51 8.34
C SER A 33 -11.36 2.64 7.79
N ASP A 34 -11.54 3.33 6.67
CA ASP A 34 -12.86 3.57 6.08
C ASP A 34 -13.31 2.49 5.09
N GLY A 35 -12.47 1.48 4.84
CA GLY A 35 -12.79 0.34 3.98
C GLY A 35 -12.79 0.68 2.48
N THR A 36 -12.31 1.86 2.09
CA THR A 36 -12.41 2.33 0.69
C THR A 36 -11.13 2.09 -0.13
N ASN A 37 -10.01 1.78 0.51
CA ASN A 37 -8.73 1.58 -0.18
C ASN A 37 -8.40 0.10 -0.38
N ARG A 38 -7.45 -0.15 -1.29
CA ARG A 38 -7.10 -1.47 -1.85
C ARG A 38 -6.84 -2.55 -0.82
N TYR A 39 -6.27 -2.20 0.32
CA TYR A 39 -5.88 -3.15 1.36
C TYR A 39 -6.53 -2.80 2.70
N ASP A 40 -7.55 -1.94 2.72
CA ASP A 40 -8.25 -1.66 3.97
C ASP A 40 -9.02 -2.89 4.46
N ALA A 41 -9.28 -2.93 5.77
CA ALA A 41 -10.30 -3.82 6.29
C ALA A 41 -11.67 -3.32 5.79
N PRO A 42 -12.48 -4.15 5.10
CA PRO A 42 -13.78 -3.72 4.57
C PRO A 42 -14.78 -3.37 5.69
N ASP A 43 -14.59 -3.92 6.88
CA ASP A 43 -15.38 -3.65 8.10
C ASP A 43 -14.77 -2.55 9.00
N GLY A 44 -13.63 -1.97 8.61
CA GLY A 44 -12.93 -0.93 9.37
C GLY A 44 -12.28 -1.41 10.68
N ARG A 45 -12.17 -2.73 10.93
CA ARG A 45 -11.64 -3.26 12.20
C ARG A 45 -10.16 -2.94 12.45
N TYR A 46 -9.41 -2.63 11.39
CA TYR A 46 -8.06 -2.07 11.46
C TYR A 46 -7.90 -1.02 10.36
N GLY A 47 -6.88 -0.18 10.53
CA GLY A 47 -6.51 0.81 9.51
C GLY A 47 -5.20 0.47 8.81
N VAL A 48 -5.02 1.01 7.61
CA VAL A 48 -3.80 0.86 6.80
C VAL A 48 -3.12 2.21 6.57
N LEU A 49 -1.79 2.22 6.68
CA LEU A 49 -0.96 3.36 6.31
C LEU A 49 -0.17 3.03 5.04
N TYR A 50 -0.44 3.77 3.97
CA TYR A 50 0.21 3.56 2.68
C TYR A 50 1.53 4.32 2.58
N LEU A 51 2.63 3.57 2.52
CA LEU A 51 3.99 4.09 2.38
C LEU A 51 4.68 3.45 1.17
N GLY A 52 5.48 4.23 0.45
CA GLY A 52 6.35 3.76 -0.61
C GLY A 52 7.76 3.53 -0.10
N LEU A 53 8.40 2.46 -0.57
CA LEU A 53 9.84 2.21 -0.33
C LEU A 53 10.73 3.24 -1.04
N THR A 54 10.22 3.85 -2.10
CA THR A 54 10.94 4.87 -2.88
C THR A 54 10.05 6.08 -3.15
N LEU A 55 10.69 7.23 -3.33
CA LEU A 55 9.98 8.47 -3.65
C LEU A 55 9.26 8.39 -5.00
N PRO A 56 9.87 7.85 -6.08
CA PRO A 56 9.15 7.64 -7.34
C PRO A 56 7.87 6.82 -7.19
N THR A 57 7.89 5.73 -6.42
CA THR A 57 6.68 4.92 -6.16
C THR A 57 5.61 5.74 -5.43
N ALA A 58 5.98 6.45 -4.35
CA ALA A 58 5.03 7.24 -3.59
C ALA A 58 4.46 8.43 -4.40
N LEU A 59 5.25 9.02 -5.30
CA LEU A 59 4.80 10.05 -6.24
C LEU A 59 3.85 9.46 -7.29
N MET A 60 4.17 8.29 -7.84
CA MET A 60 3.31 7.60 -8.81
C MET A 60 1.93 7.35 -8.21
N GLU A 61 1.86 6.81 -7.00
CA GLU A 61 0.59 6.61 -6.29
C GLU A 61 -0.09 7.93 -5.91
N SER A 62 0.64 8.99 -5.57
CA SER A 62 -0.02 10.25 -5.18
C SER A 62 -0.56 11.07 -6.36
N VAL A 63 0.10 11.01 -7.52
CA VAL A 63 -0.23 11.84 -8.69
C VAL A 63 -1.08 11.06 -9.70
N PHE A 64 -0.81 9.78 -9.91
CA PHE A 64 -1.41 9.00 -10.98
C PHE A 64 -2.44 7.97 -10.53
N HIS A 65 -2.62 7.72 -9.24
CA HIS A 65 -3.50 6.64 -8.75
C HIS A 65 -4.95 6.70 -9.25
N LYS A 66 -5.47 7.89 -9.61
CA LYS A 66 -6.82 8.04 -10.18
C LYS A 66 -6.88 7.87 -11.71
N HIS A 67 -5.75 7.73 -12.39
CA HIS A 67 -5.71 7.55 -13.83
C HIS A 67 -6.10 6.12 -14.21
N HIS A 68 -6.85 5.99 -15.29
CA HIS A 68 -7.25 4.69 -15.84
C HIS A 68 -6.33 4.34 -17.01
N TRP A 69 -5.18 3.74 -16.69
CA TRP A 69 -4.15 3.40 -17.68
C TRP A 69 -4.63 2.39 -18.73
N ASP A 70 -5.66 1.60 -18.41
CA ASP A 70 -6.36 0.70 -19.33
C ASP A 70 -7.14 1.44 -20.43
N ARG A 71 -7.56 2.68 -20.14
CA ARG A 71 -8.37 3.52 -21.05
C ARG A 71 -7.55 4.56 -21.78
N ASP A 72 -6.53 5.11 -21.12
CA ASP A 72 -5.61 6.08 -21.69
C ASP A 72 -4.18 5.77 -21.23
N ALA A 73 -3.32 5.40 -22.16
CA ALA A 73 -1.92 5.09 -21.87
C ALA A 73 -1.08 6.33 -21.55
N ARG A 74 -1.64 7.54 -21.68
CA ARG A 74 -0.94 8.81 -21.44
C ARG A 74 -1.71 9.67 -20.45
N ARG A 75 -0.97 10.53 -19.76
CA ARG A 75 -1.55 11.54 -18.87
C ARG A 75 -0.65 12.76 -18.81
N SER A 76 -1.21 13.90 -19.18
CA SER A 76 -0.57 15.19 -18.89
C SER A 76 -0.72 15.51 -17.41
N ILE A 77 0.35 16.00 -16.79
CA ILE A 77 0.34 16.46 -15.40
C ILE A 77 0.50 17.96 -15.40
N ALA A 78 -0.42 18.67 -14.76
CA ALA A 78 -0.25 20.11 -14.58
C ALA A 78 0.78 20.40 -13.50
N LEU A 79 1.58 21.46 -13.68
CA LEU A 79 2.54 21.92 -12.67
C LEU A 79 1.88 22.17 -11.30
N ALA A 80 0.65 22.67 -11.29
CA ALA A 80 -0.13 22.87 -10.08
C ALA A 80 -0.40 21.57 -9.31
N GLU A 81 -0.58 20.44 -10.00
CA GLU A 81 -0.73 19.14 -9.34
C GLU A 81 0.55 18.75 -8.61
N VAL A 82 1.71 18.96 -9.23
CA VAL A 82 3.02 18.71 -8.61
C VAL A 82 3.23 19.62 -7.40
N HIS A 83 2.99 20.92 -7.55
CA HIS A 83 3.15 21.90 -6.46
C HIS A 83 2.18 21.67 -5.29
N SER A 84 1.05 21.01 -5.53
CA SER A 84 0.10 20.67 -4.47
C SER A 84 0.52 19.46 -3.62
N ARG A 85 1.66 18.82 -3.92
CA ARG A 85 2.17 17.65 -3.20
C ARG A 85 3.24 18.01 -2.17
N LEU A 86 3.27 17.23 -1.10
CA LEU A 86 4.23 17.30 -0.01
C LEU A 86 4.83 15.90 0.20
N VAL A 87 6.15 15.80 0.09
CA VAL A 87 6.90 14.60 0.48
C VAL A 87 7.07 14.58 2.00
N ARG A 88 6.82 13.43 2.59
CA ARG A 88 6.97 13.15 4.02
C ARG A 88 7.82 11.89 4.17
N ALA A 89 9.00 12.05 4.76
CA ALA A 89 9.83 10.90 5.13
C ALA A 89 9.31 10.29 6.45
N VAL A 90 9.21 8.97 6.50
CA VAL A 90 8.73 8.21 7.65
C VAL A 90 9.82 7.25 8.06
N GLY A 91 10.38 7.45 9.25
CA GLY A 91 11.43 6.59 9.80
C GLY A 91 10.86 5.34 10.46
N VAL A 92 11.45 4.20 10.16
CA VAL A 92 11.24 2.94 10.89
C VAL A 92 12.03 3.03 12.20
N LEU A 93 11.35 2.92 13.35
CA LEU A 93 11.99 3.07 14.67
C LEU A 93 12.64 1.78 15.16
N ASP A 94 11.92 0.67 14.99
CA ASP A 94 12.36 -0.69 15.32
C ASP A 94 12.22 -1.58 14.08
N ASP A 95 12.96 -2.68 14.02
CA ASP A 95 12.87 -3.63 12.91
C ASP A 95 11.41 -4.03 12.67
N LEU A 96 10.96 -3.89 11.42
CA LEU A 96 9.59 -4.16 11.03
C LEU A 96 9.55 -5.34 10.06
N GLU A 97 8.85 -6.40 10.44
CA GLU A 97 8.54 -7.49 9.52
C GLU A 97 7.19 -7.26 8.85
N LEU A 98 7.20 -7.38 7.52
CA LEU A 98 6.02 -7.24 6.67
C LEU A 98 5.80 -8.53 5.88
N ALA A 99 4.55 -8.89 5.63
CA ALA A 99 4.23 -9.87 4.61
C ALA A 99 4.72 -9.37 3.23
N ASP A 100 5.54 -10.16 2.55
CA ASP A 100 6.02 -9.84 1.20
C ASP A 100 5.07 -10.39 0.15
N LEU A 101 4.04 -9.59 -0.14
CA LEU A 101 3.07 -9.87 -1.21
C LEU A 101 3.67 -9.71 -2.63
N THR A 102 4.91 -9.24 -2.74
CA THR A 102 5.62 -9.08 -4.03
C THR A 102 6.52 -10.26 -4.36
N ALA A 103 6.78 -11.13 -3.38
CA ALA A 103 7.61 -12.31 -3.58
C ALA A 103 6.99 -13.24 -4.66
N PRO A 104 7.83 -13.83 -5.54
CA PRO A 104 7.35 -14.69 -6.61
C PRO A 104 6.44 -15.81 -6.10
N GLY A 105 5.26 -15.92 -6.71
CA GLY A 105 4.30 -16.97 -6.40
C GLY A 105 3.43 -16.72 -5.16
N VAL A 106 3.67 -15.69 -4.33
CA VAL A 106 2.80 -15.42 -3.16
C VAL A 106 1.36 -15.16 -3.60
N MET A 107 1.12 -14.17 -4.46
CA MET A 107 -0.24 -13.85 -4.90
C MET A 107 -0.93 -15.02 -5.62
N ALA A 108 -0.21 -15.73 -6.49
CA ALA A 108 -0.79 -16.78 -7.32
C ALA A 108 -0.96 -18.12 -6.56
N ALA A 109 0.07 -18.56 -5.83
CA ALA A 109 0.08 -19.87 -5.19
C ALA A 109 -0.51 -19.85 -3.77
N HIS A 110 -0.37 -18.74 -3.03
CA HIS A 110 -0.94 -18.62 -1.69
C HIS A 110 -2.37 -18.07 -1.73
N PHE A 111 -2.60 -16.97 -2.47
CA PHE A 111 -3.91 -16.31 -2.49
C PHE A 111 -4.78 -16.65 -3.70
N GLY A 112 -4.27 -17.41 -4.67
CA GLY A 112 -5.01 -17.79 -5.88
C GLY A 112 -5.36 -16.61 -6.80
N LEU A 113 -4.61 -15.51 -6.72
CA LEU A 113 -4.88 -14.28 -7.47
C LEU A 113 -3.93 -14.12 -8.66
N ASN A 114 -4.47 -13.65 -9.77
CA ASN A 114 -3.70 -13.26 -10.95
C ASN A 114 -3.52 -11.72 -11.03
N LEU A 115 -2.72 -11.25 -12.00
CA LEU A 115 -2.44 -9.81 -12.17
C LEU A 115 -3.68 -8.98 -12.50
N GLU A 116 -4.67 -9.54 -13.21
CA GLU A 116 -5.89 -8.84 -13.57
C GLU A 116 -6.70 -8.52 -12.30
N GLN A 117 -6.91 -9.51 -11.43
CA GLN A 117 -7.59 -9.33 -10.15
C GLN A 117 -6.91 -8.31 -9.24
N LEU A 118 -5.57 -8.27 -9.27
CA LEU A 118 -4.79 -7.29 -8.50
C LEU A 118 -4.83 -5.87 -9.08
N ALA A 119 -5.07 -5.73 -10.39
CA ALA A 119 -5.07 -4.44 -11.09
C ALA A 119 -6.45 -3.76 -11.11
N ILE A 120 -7.52 -4.53 -10.91
CA ILE A 120 -8.91 -4.04 -10.90
C ILE A 120 -9.16 -3.08 -9.71
N ARG A 121 -10.12 -2.16 -9.89
CA ARG A 121 -10.54 -1.17 -8.87
C ARG A 121 -11.63 -1.67 -7.92
N GLY A 122 -12.26 -2.80 -8.22
CA GLY A 122 -12.96 -3.62 -7.23
C GLY A 122 -11.91 -4.24 -6.31
N TYR A 123 -11.83 -3.75 -5.08
CA TYR A 123 -10.76 -4.10 -4.15
C TYR A 123 -11.09 -5.35 -3.31
N GLU A 124 -12.18 -6.06 -3.59
CA GLU A 124 -12.66 -7.19 -2.80
C GLU A 124 -11.57 -8.25 -2.59
N ASP A 125 -10.86 -8.63 -3.66
CA ASP A 125 -9.78 -9.62 -3.60
C ASP A 125 -8.59 -9.14 -2.75
N THR A 126 -8.22 -7.86 -2.86
CA THR A 126 -7.05 -7.30 -2.15
C THR A 126 -7.36 -6.96 -0.70
N GLN A 127 -8.60 -6.57 -0.40
CA GLN A 127 -9.10 -6.42 0.96
C GLN A 127 -9.21 -7.77 1.68
N ARG A 128 -9.64 -8.83 0.99
CA ARG A 128 -9.60 -10.21 1.53
C ARG A 128 -8.17 -10.63 1.89
N VAL A 129 -7.21 -10.41 1.00
CA VAL A 129 -5.78 -10.70 1.27
C VAL A 129 -5.30 -9.93 2.51
N SER A 130 -5.62 -8.64 2.61
CA SER A 130 -5.25 -7.83 3.77
C SER A 130 -5.80 -8.40 5.08
N VAL A 131 -7.07 -8.81 5.06
CA VAL A 131 -7.76 -9.42 6.20
C VAL A 131 -7.08 -10.72 6.63
N GLU A 132 -6.74 -11.59 5.69
CA GLU A 132 -6.04 -12.84 5.96
C GLU A 132 -4.64 -12.59 6.54
N VAL A 133 -3.87 -11.68 5.95
CA VAL A 133 -2.54 -11.31 6.44
C VAL A 133 -2.61 -10.70 7.85
N HIS A 134 -3.59 -9.84 8.11
CA HIS A 134 -3.77 -9.26 9.45
C HIS A 134 -4.07 -10.35 10.49
N ALA A 135 -4.92 -11.33 10.16
CA ALA A 135 -5.28 -12.42 11.06
C ALA A 135 -4.09 -13.36 11.37
N MET A 136 -3.08 -13.41 10.51
CA MET A 136 -1.87 -14.21 10.76
C MET A 136 -1.02 -13.64 11.91
N ARG A 137 -1.09 -12.33 12.20
CA ARG A 137 -0.41 -11.75 13.37
C ARG A 137 -0.87 -12.37 14.69
N ASP A 138 -2.14 -12.76 14.78
CA ASP A 138 -2.72 -13.33 16.00
C ASP A 138 -2.39 -14.83 16.18
N ALA A 139 -1.72 -15.46 15.20
CA ALA A 139 -1.34 -16.87 15.24
C ALA A 139 0.12 -17.10 15.68
N ASP A 140 0.92 -16.04 15.76
CA ASP A 140 2.31 -16.05 16.20
C ASP A 140 2.50 -15.60 17.67
N ASP A 141 1.40 -15.28 18.37
CA ASP A 141 1.30 -15.04 19.83
C ASP A 141 0.73 -16.28 20.57
#